data_AF-A0A8B5VGU9-F1
#
_entry.id   AF-A0A8B5VGU9-F1
#
_cell.length_a   1.000
_cell.length_b   1.000
_cell.length_c   1.000
_cell.angle_alpha   90.00
_cell.angle_beta   90.00
_cell.angle_gamma   90.00
#
_symmetry.space_group_name_H-M   'P 1'
#
loop_
_entity.id
_entity.type
_entity.pdbx_description
1 polymer ?
#
loop_
_entity_poly.entity_id
_entity_poly.type
_entity_poly.pdbx_seq_one_letter_code
_entity_poly.pdbx_strand_id
1 'polypeptide(L)'
;FPDVLEQERLNDKQRLDDATYRWIWEGAYLEASEAQIFRGKYQEMEFVPNPDFDGPYYGLDFGFAQDPTAAVKCWVFNGDLYIEFEAGKVGLELDDTADFIAKGVPQIADHVVRADSARPESISYLKRHGLPRIIGVEKWKGSVEDGIEHIKSYGKVFIHPRCQQTLNEFRLYSYKTDRLSGDVLPVVIDAHNHFIDALRYALTPLMQVKSAKGVLL
;
A
#
# COMPACT_ATOMS: atom_id res chain seq x y z
N PHE A 1 25.70 -5.34 19.63
CA PHE A 1 25.24 -6.57 18.98
C PHE A 1 26.42 -7.14 18.22
N PRO A 2 26.85 -8.40 18.43
CA PRO A 2 28.00 -8.99 17.72
C PRO A 2 27.77 -9.07 16.19
N ASP A 3 28.82 -8.88 15.40
CA ASP A 3 28.72 -8.80 13.93
C ASP A 3 28.17 -10.09 13.28
N VAL A 4 28.50 -11.25 13.84
CA VAL A 4 28.00 -12.55 13.35
C VAL A 4 26.47 -12.65 13.53
N LEU A 5 25.96 -12.18 14.66
CA LEU A 5 24.52 -12.16 14.93
C LEU A 5 23.80 -11.11 14.07
N GLU A 6 24.46 -10.00 13.74
CA GLU A 6 23.91 -9.03 12.80
C GLU A 6 23.78 -9.61 11.39
N GLN A 7 24.80 -10.34 10.94
CA GLN A 7 24.75 -11.01 9.63
C GLN A 7 23.66 -12.09 9.59
N GLU A 8 23.51 -12.88 10.64
CA GLU A 8 22.42 -13.85 10.78
C GLU A 8 21.05 -13.16 10.75
N ARG A 9 20.89 -12.05 11.49
CA ARG A 9 19.66 -11.27 11.50
C ARG A 9 19.29 -10.75 10.11
N LEU A 10 20.25 -10.21 9.37
CA LEU A 10 20.04 -9.71 8.00
C LEU A 10 19.68 -10.84 7.03
N ASN A 11 20.34 -11.99 7.15
CA ASN A 11 20.04 -13.17 6.33
C ASN A 11 18.63 -13.71 6.62
N ASP A 12 18.26 -13.79 7.89
CA ASP A 12 16.93 -14.24 8.30
C ASP A 12 15.84 -13.26 7.88
N LYS A 13 16.11 -11.94 7.92
CA LYS A 13 15.18 -10.92 7.41
C LYS A 13 14.85 -11.10 5.93
N GLN A 14 15.77 -11.65 5.14
CA GLN A 14 15.56 -11.93 3.72
C GLN A 14 14.87 -13.27 3.46
N ARG A 15 15.08 -14.26 4.34
CA ARG A 15 14.66 -15.65 4.11
C ARG A 15 13.34 -16.01 4.80
N LEU A 16 13.09 -15.46 5.99
CA LEU A 16 11.92 -15.78 6.80
C LEU A 16 10.72 -14.89 6.41
N ASP A 17 9.51 -15.36 6.70
CA ASP A 17 8.34 -14.50 6.67
C ASP A 17 8.40 -13.46 7.80
N ASP A 18 7.69 -12.34 7.64
CA ASP A 18 7.71 -11.21 8.58
C ASP A 18 7.35 -11.64 10.01
N ALA A 19 6.33 -12.48 10.20
CA ALA A 19 5.91 -12.90 11.54
C ALA A 19 6.99 -13.74 12.24
N THR A 20 7.58 -14.71 11.53
CA THR A 20 8.68 -15.53 12.07
C THR A 20 9.92 -14.70 12.37
N TYR A 21 10.31 -13.80 11.45
CA TYR A 21 11.45 -12.92 11.66
C TYR A 21 11.30 -12.06 12.92
N ARG A 22 10.13 -11.42 13.10
CA ARG A 22 9.87 -10.55 14.26
C ARG A 22 9.78 -11.30 15.57
N TRP A 23 9.27 -12.54 15.55
CA TRP A 23 9.27 -13.40 16.73
C TRP A 23 10.70 -13.72 17.20
N ILE A 24 11.59 -14.08 16.27
CA ILE A 24 12.98 -14.45 16.57
C ILE A 24 13.80 -13.21 16.98
N TRP A 25 13.69 -12.11 16.23
CA TRP A 25 14.64 -10.99 16.31
C TRP A 25 14.09 -9.72 16.96
N GLU A 26 12.76 -9.53 17.05
CA GLU A 26 12.13 -8.32 17.58
C GLU A 26 11.32 -8.56 18.86
N GLY A 27 11.26 -9.81 19.34
CA GLY A 27 10.49 -10.18 20.53
C GLY A 27 8.97 -10.06 20.34
N ALA A 28 8.50 -10.06 19.09
CA ALA A 28 7.07 -10.08 18.79
C ALA A 28 6.45 -11.45 19.15
N TYR A 29 5.14 -11.48 19.36
CA TYR A 29 4.41 -12.75 19.39
C TYR A 29 4.29 -13.30 17.97
N LEU A 30 4.33 -14.63 17.83
CA LEU A 30 4.12 -15.28 16.54
C LEU A 30 2.63 -15.18 16.17
N GLU A 31 2.27 -14.11 15.45
CA GLU A 31 0.91 -13.82 15.01
C GLU A 31 0.77 -14.04 13.49
N ALA A 32 0.91 -15.29 13.04
CA ALA A 32 0.64 -15.65 11.65
C ALA A 32 -0.79 -16.22 11.53
N SER A 33 -1.79 -15.33 11.40
CA SER A 33 -3.17 -15.76 11.16
C SER A 33 -3.40 -16.11 9.69
N GLU A 34 -4.08 -17.24 9.43
CA GLU A 34 -4.58 -17.59 8.09
C GLU A 34 -5.51 -16.52 7.50
N ALA A 35 -6.04 -15.62 8.34
CA ALA A 35 -6.92 -14.53 7.92
C ALA A 35 -6.17 -13.35 7.25
N GLN A 36 -4.84 -13.24 7.38
CA GLN A 36 -4.09 -12.11 6.83
C GLN A 36 -4.13 -12.12 5.28
N ILE A 37 -4.54 -11.00 4.68
CA ILE A 37 -4.76 -10.89 3.23
C ILE A 37 -3.46 -11.04 2.43
N PHE A 38 -2.38 -10.41 2.89
CA PHE A 38 -1.09 -10.37 2.19
C PHE A 38 -0.03 -11.28 2.82
N ARG A 39 -0.46 -12.33 3.54
CA ARG A 39 0.46 -13.28 4.17
C ARG A 39 1.46 -13.85 3.16
N GLY A 40 2.74 -13.71 3.46
CA GLY A 40 3.84 -14.17 2.60
C GLY A 40 4.00 -13.43 1.27
N LYS A 41 3.15 -12.43 0.96
CA LYS A 41 3.17 -11.72 -0.33
C LYS A 41 4.09 -10.51 -0.36
N TYR A 42 4.53 -10.00 0.79
CA TYR A 42 5.40 -8.83 0.86
C TYR A 42 6.76 -9.14 1.51
N GLN A 43 7.71 -8.25 1.30
CA GLN A 43 9.04 -8.27 1.91
C GLN A 43 9.54 -6.84 2.10
N GLU A 44 10.11 -6.55 3.27
CA GLU A 44 10.83 -5.30 3.48
C GLU A 44 12.17 -5.34 2.74
N MET A 45 12.43 -4.36 1.87
CA MET A 45 13.66 -4.31 1.08
C MET A 45 14.03 -2.87 0.76
N GLU A 46 15.29 -2.50 0.97
CA GLU A 46 15.83 -1.23 0.49
C GLU A 46 16.11 -1.33 -1.02
N PHE A 47 15.64 -0.34 -1.77
CA PHE A 47 15.82 -0.29 -3.22
C PHE A 47 15.78 1.15 -3.72
N VAL A 48 16.31 1.35 -4.93
CA VAL A 48 16.21 2.59 -5.69
C VAL A 48 15.68 2.22 -7.07
N PRO A 49 14.54 2.80 -7.52
CA PRO A 49 14.02 2.57 -8.87
C PRO A 49 15.06 2.94 -9.93
N ASN A 50 15.16 2.14 -10.98
CA ASN A 50 16.00 2.42 -12.15
C ASN A 50 15.09 2.68 -13.38
N PRO A 51 15.65 3.07 -14.54
CA PRO A 51 14.85 3.38 -15.73
C PRO A 51 13.97 2.25 -16.28
N ASP A 52 14.22 0.99 -15.90
CA ASP A 52 13.42 -0.15 -16.34
C ASP A 52 12.15 -0.36 -15.50
N PHE A 53 11.99 0.39 -14.40
CA PHE A 53 10.78 0.36 -13.58
C PHE A 53 9.65 1.13 -14.26
N ASP A 54 8.48 0.49 -14.39
CA ASP A 54 7.26 1.14 -14.83
C ASP A 54 6.70 2.02 -13.71
N GLY A 55 6.49 3.30 -14.00
CA GLY A 55 5.97 4.29 -13.05
C GLY A 55 6.66 5.65 -13.17
N PRO A 56 6.65 6.48 -12.12
CA PRO A 56 6.02 6.25 -10.81
C PRO A 56 4.50 6.37 -10.84
N TYR A 57 3.81 5.59 -9.99
CA TYR A 57 2.39 5.71 -9.73
C TYR A 57 2.15 6.30 -8.34
N TYR A 58 1.21 7.25 -8.25
CA TYR A 58 0.87 7.93 -7.01
C TYR A 58 -0.59 7.71 -6.64
N GLY A 59 -0.80 7.41 -5.36
CA GLY A 59 -2.10 7.18 -4.76
C GLY A 59 -2.35 8.09 -3.57
N LEU A 60 -3.61 8.44 -3.34
CA LEU A 60 -4.04 9.25 -2.20
C LEU A 60 -5.38 8.76 -1.65
N ASP A 61 -5.43 8.39 -0.38
CA ASP A 61 -6.66 8.13 0.37
C ASP A 61 -6.90 9.28 1.36
N PHE A 62 -8.11 9.82 1.38
CA PHE A 62 -8.47 10.92 2.28
C PHE A 62 -8.96 10.36 3.60
N GLY A 63 -8.22 10.61 4.68
CA GLY A 63 -8.66 10.28 6.02
C GLY A 63 -9.74 11.24 6.51
N PHE A 64 -10.62 10.75 7.38
CA PHE A 64 -11.58 11.56 8.11
C PHE A 64 -11.54 11.25 9.61
N ALA A 65 -11.60 12.31 10.43
CA ALA A 65 -11.56 12.22 11.89
C ALA A 65 -10.32 11.47 12.43
N GLN A 66 -10.44 10.18 12.74
CA GLN A 66 -9.36 9.35 13.26
C GLN A 66 -8.57 8.64 12.16
N ASP A 67 -9.11 8.61 10.94
CA ASP A 67 -8.45 7.98 9.81
C ASP A 67 -7.37 8.92 9.24
N PRO A 68 -6.17 8.40 8.94
CA PRO A 68 -5.10 9.20 8.35
C PRO A 68 -5.38 9.49 6.88
N THR A 69 -5.02 10.70 6.44
CA THR A 69 -4.75 10.92 5.01
C THR A 69 -3.48 10.15 4.66
N ALA A 70 -3.52 9.33 3.61
CA ALA A 70 -2.43 8.44 3.23
C ALA A 70 -2.07 8.62 1.76
N ALA A 71 -0.79 8.87 1.49
CA ALA A 71 -0.24 8.99 0.15
C ALA A 71 0.88 7.97 -0.05
N VAL A 72 0.96 7.38 -1.25
CA VAL A 72 1.97 6.39 -1.60
C VAL A 72 2.55 6.66 -2.98
N LYS A 73 3.82 6.27 -3.16
CA LYS A 73 4.51 6.20 -4.46
C LYS A 73 4.99 4.78 -4.69
N CYS A 74 4.57 4.19 -5.81
CA CYS A 74 4.93 2.82 -6.16
C CYS A 74 5.34 2.67 -7.63
N TRP A 75 5.91 1.51 -7.92
CA TRP A 75 6.47 1.13 -9.20
C TRP A 75 6.21 -0.34 -9.49
N VAL A 76 6.25 -0.72 -10.76
CA VAL A 76 6.18 -2.12 -11.19
C VAL A 76 7.46 -2.46 -11.93
N PHE A 77 8.05 -3.62 -11.62
CA PHE A 77 9.25 -4.08 -12.32
C PHE A 77 9.29 -5.61 -12.32
N ASN A 78 9.50 -6.23 -13.49
CA ASN A 78 9.61 -7.68 -13.65
C ASN A 78 8.48 -8.50 -13.02
N GLY A 79 7.25 -7.97 -13.00
CA GLY A 79 6.09 -8.67 -12.43
C GLY A 79 5.98 -8.55 -10.90
N ASP A 80 6.83 -7.74 -10.27
CA ASP A 80 6.78 -7.40 -8.84
C ASP A 80 6.34 -5.94 -8.63
N LEU A 81 5.82 -5.66 -7.44
CA LEU A 81 5.35 -4.34 -7.02
C LEU A 81 6.33 -3.76 -5.99
N TYR A 82 6.68 -2.48 -6.15
CA TYR A 82 7.66 -1.80 -5.30
C TYR A 82 7.05 -0.53 -4.71
N ILE A 83 7.02 -0.40 -3.38
CA ILE A 83 6.48 0.76 -2.66
C ILE A 83 7.64 1.55 -2.08
N GLU A 84 7.91 2.73 -2.66
CA GLU A 84 9.15 3.48 -2.44
C GLU A 84 9.02 4.55 -1.35
N PHE A 85 7.92 5.29 -1.35
CA PHE A 85 7.64 6.36 -0.39
C PHE A 85 6.18 6.30 0.07
N GLU A 86 5.98 6.76 1.29
CA GLU A 86 4.66 7.02 1.87
C GLU A 86 4.68 8.35 2.62
N ALA A 87 3.51 8.95 2.77
CA ALA A 87 3.28 10.02 3.73
C ALA A 87 1.86 9.90 4.27
N GLY A 88 1.68 9.96 5.58
CA GLY A 88 0.34 10.04 6.14
C GLY A 88 0.28 10.67 7.51
N LYS A 89 -0.88 11.24 7.84
CA LYS A 89 -1.13 11.96 9.09
C LYS A 89 -2.62 11.96 9.43
N VAL A 90 -2.93 11.70 10.69
CA VAL A 90 -4.28 11.84 11.27
C VAL A 90 -4.56 13.32 11.57
N GLY A 91 -5.78 13.76 11.31
CA GLY A 91 -6.18 15.16 11.55
C GLY A 91 -5.40 16.16 10.69
N LEU A 92 -5.06 15.78 9.46
CA LEU A 92 -4.43 16.67 8.51
C LEU A 92 -5.51 17.55 7.85
N GLU A 93 -5.41 18.85 8.09
CA GLU A 93 -6.31 19.83 7.45
C GLU A 93 -6.05 19.91 5.94
N LEU A 94 -7.09 20.26 5.19
CA LEU A 94 -7.07 20.19 3.72
C LEU A 94 -6.09 21.19 3.09
N ASP A 95 -5.92 22.36 3.72
CA ASP A 95 -4.98 23.41 3.31
C ASP A 95 -3.50 23.01 3.51
N ASP A 96 -3.21 22.23 4.55
CA ASP A 96 -1.86 21.69 4.81
C ASP A 96 -1.53 20.43 4.00
N THR A 97 -2.55 19.79 3.40
CA THR A 97 -2.43 18.45 2.83
C THR A 97 -1.42 18.37 1.68
N ALA A 98 -1.46 19.30 0.73
CA ALA A 98 -0.57 19.26 -0.43
C ALA A 98 0.90 19.43 -0.05
N ASP A 99 1.19 20.40 0.82
CA ASP A 99 2.56 20.68 1.29
C ASP A 99 3.11 19.52 2.11
N PHE A 100 2.29 18.92 2.98
CA PHE A 100 2.68 17.76 3.76
C PHE A 100 3.04 16.57 2.86
N ILE A 101 2.16 16.25 1.91
CA ILE A 101 2.37 15.10 1.01
C ILE A 101 3.55 15.34 0.07
N ALA A 102 3.71 16.54 -0.50
CA ALA A 102 4.83 16.86 -1.39
C ALA A 102 6.20 16.76 -0.69
N LYS A 103 6.25 17.02 0.62
CA LYS A 103 7.47 16.83 1.43
C LYS A 103 7.77 15.35 1.71
N GLY A 104 6.75 14.53 1.96
CA GLY A 104 6.92 13.12 2.29
C GLY A 104 7.02 12.18 1.08
N VAL A 105 6.43 12.58 -0.05
CA VAL A 105 6.39 11.79 -1.30
C VAL A 105 6.99 12.62 -2.43
N PRO A 106 8.28 12.42 -2.77
CA PRO A 106 8.96 13.23 -3.79
C PRO A 106 8.27 13.17 -5.16
N GLN A 107 8.28 14.30 -5.87
CA GLN A 107 7.78 14.48 -7.24
C GLN A 107 6.26 14.25 -7.43
N ILE A 108 5.50 14.09 -6.35
CA ILE A 108 4.07 13.80 -6.45
C ILE A 108 3.27 14.91 -7.18
N ALA A 109 3.63 16.18 -6.97
CA ALA A 109 2.95 17.33 -7.58
C ALA A 109 3.11 17.38 -9.12
N ASP A 110 4.19 16.79 -9.64
CA ASP A 110 4.52 16.78 -11.07
C ASP A 110 3.81 15.64 -11.84
N HIS A 111 3.17 14.71 -11.12
CA HIS A 111 2.61 13.48 -11.66
C HIS A 111 1.11 13.35 -11.38
N VAL A 112 0.46 12.42 -12.10
CA VAL A 112 -0.95 12.10 -11.85
C VAL A 112 -1.08 11.42 -10.50
N VAL A 113 -1.84 12.03 -9.59
CA VAL A 113 -2.20 11.47 -8.29
C VAL A 113 -3.61 10.93 -8.37
N ARG A 114 -3.78 9.63 -8.10
CA ARG A 114 -5.09 8.98 -8.11
C ARG A 114 -5.65 8.93 -6.70
N ALA A 115 -6.73 9.66 -6.49
CA ALA A 115 -7.30 9.88 -5.17
C ALA A 115 -8.68 9.23 -5.02
N ASP A 116 -9.07 8.99 -3.76
CA ASP A 116 -10.45 8.64 -3.44
C ASP A 116 -11.43 9.71 -3.98
N SER A 117 -12.42 9.27 -4.74
CA SER A 117 -13.45 10.13 -5.35
C SER A 117 -14.60 10.51 -4.40
N ALA A 118 -14.63 9.99 -3.17
CA ALA A 118 -15.72 10.27 -2.23
C ALA A 118 -15.83 11.75 -1.82
N ARG A 119 -14.73 12.52 -1.94
CA ARG A 119 -14.65 13.96 -1.62
C ARG A 119 -14.19 14.80 -2.82
N PRO A 120 -15.05 15.04 -3.82
CA PRO A 120 -14.70 15.83 -5.00
C PRO A 120 -14.28 17.27 -4.67
N GLU A 121 -14.78 17.83 -3.56
CA GLU A 121 -14.38 19.14 -3.03
C GLU A 121 -12.91 19.17 -2.63
N SER A 122 -12.41 18.13 -1.95
CA SER A 122 -11.00 18.00 -1.55
C SER A 122 -10.08 17.91 -2.76
N ILE A 123 -10.46 17.09 -3.76
CA ILE A 123 -9.73 16.99 -5.03
C ILE A 123 -9.67 18.35 -5.73
N SER A 124 -10.82 19.04 -5.85
CA SER A 124 -10.92 20.36 -6.48
C SER A 124 -10.05 21.40 -5.77
N TYR A 125 -9.99 21.35 -4.44
CA TYR A 125 -9.13 22.21 -3.64
C TYR A 125 -7.66 21.93 -3.90
N LEU A 126 -7.20 20.69 -3.72
CA LEU A 126 -5.78 20.30 -3.89
C LEU A 126 -5.29 20.52 -5.32
N LYS A 127 -6.17 20.35 -6.31
CA LYS A 127 -5.86 20.67 -7.71
C LYS A 127 -5.49 22.15 -7.92
N ARG A 128 -6.07 23.05 -7.14
CA ARG A 128 -5.72 24.48 -7.16
C ARG A 128 -4.56 24.83 -6.22
N HIS A 129 -4.26 23.96 -5.25
CA HIS A 129 -3.32 24.22 -4.17
C HIS A 129 -2.33 23.05 -4.03
N GLY A 130 -1.36 22.97 -4.94
CA GLY A 130 -0.17 22.12 -4.79
C GLY A 130 -0.19 20.76 -5.50
N LEU A 131 -1.35 20.19 -5.85
CA LEU A 131 -1.44 18.92 -6.58
C LEU A 131 -2.24 19.07 -7.90
N PRO A 132 -1.74 19.84 -8.89
CA PRO A 132 -2.50 20.22 -10.08
C PRO A 132 -2.98 19.06 -10.98
N ARG A 133 -2.36 17.89 -10.82
CA ARG A 133 -2.61 16.67 -11.61
C ARG A 133 -3.40 15.61 -10.84
N ILE A 134 -3.94 15.94 -9.66
CA ILE A 134 -4.82 15.03 -8.91
C ILE A 134 -6.11 14.74 -9.68
N ILE A 135 -6.52 13.48 -9.68
CA ILE A 135 -7.77 12.98 -10.27
C ILE A 135 -8.45 12.00 -9.30
N GLY A 136 -9.77 12.00 -9.30
CA GLY A 136 -10.55 11.01 -8.55
C GLY A 136 -10.63 9.67 -9.30
N VAL A 137 -10.56 8.56 -8.57
CA VAL A 137 -10.76 7.22 -9.11
C VAL A 137 -12.24 6.86 -9.11
N GLU A 138 -12.78 6.45 -10.26
CA GLU A 138 -14.13 5.89 -10.33
C GLU A 138 -14.17 4.50 -9.67
N LYS A 139 -14.74 4.42 -8.46
CA LYS A 139 -14.95 3.16 -7.74
C LYS A 139 -16.14 2.40 -8.33
N TRP A 140 -16.00 1.09 -8.44
CA TRP A 140 -17.10 0.17 -8.79
C TRP A 140 -17.38 -0.82 -7.65
N LYS A 141 -18.53 -1.49 -7.73
CA LYS A 141 -18.88 -2.57 -6.79
C LYS A 141 -17.86 -3.71 -6.93
N GLY A 142 -17.20 -4.08 -5.83
CA GLY A 142 -16.13 -5.08 -5.85
C GLY A 142 -14.73 -4.50 -6.11
N SER A 143 -14.61 -3.17 -6.25
CA SER A 143 -13.30 -2.56 -6.54
C SER A 143 -12.27 -2.82 -5.45
N VAL A 144 -12.68 -3.01 -4.18
CA VAL A 144 -11.79 -3.35 -3.05
C VAL A 144 -11.13 -4.70 -3.28
N GLU A 145 -11.95 -5.72 -3.49
CA GLU A 145 -11.54 -7.10 -3.74
C GLU A 145 -10.70 -7.20 -5.01
N ASP A 146 -11.12 -6.54 -6.10
CA ASP A 146 -10.36 -6.54 -7.36
C ASP A 146 -8.95 -5.95 -7.20
N GLY A 147 -8.81 -4.88 -6.40
CA GLY A 147 -7.49 -4.29 -6.17
C GLY A 147 -6.63 -5.13 -5.22
N ILE A 148 -7.23 -5.81 -4.24
CA ILE A 148 -6.52 -6.80 -3.41
C ILE A 148 -6.00 -7.93 -4.29
N GLU A 149 -6.84 -8.50 -5.16
CA GLU A 149 -6.44 -9.56 -6.08
C GLU A 149 -5.39 -9.06 -7.09
N HIS A 150 -5.49 -7.81 -7.55
CA HIS A 150 -4.46 -7.22 -8.39
C HIS A 150 -3.10 -7.14 -7.70
N ILE A 151 -3.06 -6.67 -6.44
CA ILE A 151 -1.83 -6.65 -5.64
C ILE A 151 -1.30 -8.08 -5.41
N LYS A 152 -2.18 -9.04 -5.15
CA LYS A 152 -1.80 -10.46 -5.00
C LYS A 152 -1.27 -11.08 -6.29
N SER A 153 -1.64 -10.55 -7.45
CA SER A 153 -1.21 -11.04 -8.77
C SER A 153 0.26 -10.77 -9.10
N TYR A 154 0.91 -9.82 -8.42
CA TYR A 154 2.36 -9.64 -8.52
C TYR A 154 3.11 -10.80 -7.87
N GLY A 155 4.35 -11.07 -8.27
CA GLY A 155 5.18 -12.12 -7.65
C GLY A 155 5.36 -11.85 -6.16
N LYS A 156 5.96 -10.70 -5.85
CA LYS A 156 6.19 -10.14 -4.51
C LYS A 156 5.85 -8.66 -4.47
N VAL A 157 5.53 -8.16 -3.28
CA VAL A 157 5.46 -6.73 -2.97
C VAL A 157 6.67 -6.34 -2.12
N PHE A 158 7.58 -5.57 -2.70
CA PHE A 158 8.73 -5.03 -1.98
C PHE A 158 8.40 -3.67 -1.39
N ILE A 159 8.51 -3.55 -0.08
CA ILE A 159 8.15 -2.34 0.65
C ILE A 159 9.43 -1.74 1.22
N HIS A 160 9.70 -0.47 0.91
CA HIS A 160 10.88 0.19 1.43
C HIS A 160 10.80 0.29 2.97
N PRO A 161 11.90 0.09 3.72
CA PRO A 161 11.96 0.28 5.18
C PRO A 161 11.47 1.64 5.71
N ARG A 162 11.32 2.64 4.84
CA ARG A 162 10.81 3.97 5.20
C ARG A 162 9.29 4.01 5.26
N CYS A 163 8.63 3.03 4.63
CA CYS A 163 7.19 2.93 4.53
C CYS A 163 6.61 2.08 5.67
N GLN A 164 6.78 2.56 6.89
CA GLN A 164 6.43 1.82 8.12
C GLN A 164 4.92 1.61 8.27
N GLN A 165 4.10 2.57 7.86
CA GLN A 165 2.64 2.43 7.94
C GLN A 165 2.13 1.43 6.91
N THR A 166 2.66 1.46 5.69
CA THR A 166 2.36 0.45 4.68
C THR A 166 2.76 -0.95 5.17
N LEU A 167 3.95 -1.12 5.77
CA LEU A 167 4.36 -2.39 6.38
C LEU A 167 3.36 -2.85 7.46
N ASN A 168 2.91 -1.94 8.32
CA ASN A 168 1.92 -2.25 9.36
C ASN A 168 0.57 -2.67 8.78
N GLU A 169 0.09 -1.99 7.74
CA GLU A 169 -1.17 -2.38 7.09
C GLU A 169 -1.05 -3.74 6.40
N PHE A 170 0.04 -4.01 5.68
CA PHE A 170 0.28 -5.33 5.09
C PHE A 170 0.35 -6.45 6.15
N ARG A 171 0.77 -6.13 7.38
CA ARG A 171 0.75 -7.04 8.54
C ARG A 171 -0.65 -7.31 9.06
N LEU A 172 -1.47 -6.26 9.20
CA LEU A 172 -2.73 -6.30 9.96
C LEU A 172 -3.97 -6.53 9.10
N TYR A 173 -3.90 -6.19 7.81
CA TYR A 173 -5.07 -6.25 6.94
C TYR A 173 -5.51 -7.70 6.69
N SER A 174 -6.78 -7.97 6.99
CA SER A 174 -7.26 -9.33 7.21
C SER A 174 -8.71 -9.53 6.77
N TYR A 175 -9.05 -10.80 6.54
CA TYR A 175 -10.41 -11.27 6.36
C TYR A 175 -11.08 -11.55 7.71
N LYS A 176 -12.41 -11.55 7.74
CA LYS A 176 -13.17 -11.98 8.92
C LYS A 176 -12.95 -13.46 9.19
N THR A 177 -12.90 -13.82 10.46
CA THR A 177 -12.89 -15.22 10.91
C THR A 177 -14.22 -15.52 11.60
N ASP A 178 -14.84 -16.65 11.28
CA ASP A 178 -15.97 -17.14 12.05
C ASP A 178 -15.52 -17.50 13.47
N ARG A 179 -16.23 -16.99 14.46
CA ARG A 179 -15.83 -17.13 15.87
C ARG A 179 -15.97 -18.56 16.39
N LEU A 180 -16.90 -19.34 15.86
CA LEU A 180 -17.22 -20.68 16.36
C LEU A 180 -16.39 -21.75 15.64
N SER A 181 -16.26 -21.67 14.32
CA SER A 181 -15.52 -22.64 13.53
C SER A 181 -14.04 -22.29 13.37
N GLY A 182 -13.68 -21.00 13.44
CA GLY A 182 -12.33 -20.53 13.10
C GLY A 182 -12.09 -20.40 11.59
N ASP A 183 -13.12 -20.59 10.75
CA ASP A 183 -12.98 -20.50 9.30
C ASP A 183 -12.76 -19.05 8.86
N VAL A 184 -11.87 -18.86 7.88
CA VAL A 184 -11.67 -17.56 7.23
C VAL A 184 -12.79 -17.33 6.21
N LEU A 185 -13.51 -16.23 6.37
CA LEU A 185 -14.62 -15.83 5.52
C LEU A 185 -14.13 -14.91 4.40
N PRO A 186 -14.75 -14.90 3.20
CA PRO A 186 -14.39 -14.01 2.10
C PRO A 186 -14.93 -12.58 2.32
N VAL A 187 -14.81 -12.06 3.54
CA VAL A 187 -15.27 -10.73 3.93
C VAL A 187 -14.08 -9.97 4.49
N VAL A 188 -13.67 -8.93 3.80
CA VAL A 188 -12.57 -8.05 4.22
C VAL A 188 -12.98 -7.28 5.48
N ILE A 189 -12.06 -7.15 6.43
CA ILE A 189 -12.24 -6.25 7.58
C ILE A 189 -11.79 -4.86 7.16
N ASP A 190 -12.69 -3.89 7.25
CA ASP A 190 -12.44 -2.47 6.94
C ASP A 190 -11.69 -1.79 8.10
N ALA A 191 -10.41 -2.16 8.25
CA ALA A 191 -9.49 -1.58 9.22
C ALA A 191 -8.04 -1.78 8.74
N HIS A 192 -7.17 -0.80 9.05
CA HIS A 192 -5.75 -0.83 8.68
C HIS A 192 -5.52 -0.95 7.17
N ASN A 193 -6.23 -0.12 6.38
CA ASN A 193 -6.26 -0.21 4.92
C ASN A 193 -6.02 1.11 4.18
N HIS A 194 -5.71 2.22 4.84
CA HIS A 194 -5.62 3.54 4.20
C HIS A 194 -4.47 3.64 3.19
N PHE A 195 -3.28 3.16 3.55
CA PHE A 195 -2.12 3.12 2.64
C PHE A 195 -2.31 2.07 1.54
N ILE A 196 -2.96 0.94 1.85
CA ILE A 196 -3.34 -0.08 0.88
C ILE A 196 -4.41 0.45 -0.10
N ASP A 197 -5.36 1.24 0.36
CA ASP A 197 -6.37 1.89 -0.48
C ASP A 197 -5.75 2.96 -1.37
N ALA A 198 -4.86 3.79 -0.82
CA ALA A 198 -4.04 4.69 -1.63
C ALA A 198 -3.26 3.93 -2.72
N LEU A 199 -2.63 2.80 -2.37
CA LEU A 199 -1.92 1.93 -3.31
C LEU A 199 -2.85 1.38 -4.40
N ARG A 200 -4.04 0.91 -4.04
CA ARG A 200 -5.05 0.43 -5.00
C ARG A 200 -5.46 1.53 -5.97
N TYR A 201 -5.66 2.76 -5.50
CA TYR A 201 -5.97 3.89 -6.37
C TYR A 201 -4.81 4.20 -7.33
N ALA A 202 -3.56 4.14 -6.85
CA ALA A 202 -2.38 4.29 -7.70
C ALA A 202 -2.35 3.28 -8.85
N LEU A 203 -2.75 2.03 -8.57
CA LEU A 203 -2.70 0.87 -9.48
C LEU A 203 -3.94 0.72 -10.38
N THR A 204 -4.99 1.51 -10.17
CA THR A 204 -6.22 1.52 -11.00
C THR A 204 -5.97 1.46 -12.53
N PRO A 205 -5.05 2.23 -13.15
CA PRO A 205 -4.83 2.17 -14.60
C PRO A 205 -4.31 0.81 -15.06
N LEU A 206 -3.58 0.08 -14.21
CA LEU A 206 -3.02 -1.23 -14.51
C LEU A 206 -4.09 -2.34 -14.40
N MET A 207 -5.12 -2.11 -13.58
CA MET A 207 -6.27 -3.00 -13.46
C MET A 207 -7.15 -2.96 -14.71
N GLN A 208 -7.41 -1.75 -15.24
CA GLN A 208 -8.27 -1.55 -16.41
C GLN A 208 -7.65 -2.08 -17.72
N VAL A 209 -6.32 -2.09 -17.84
CA VAL A 209 -5.63 -2.66 -19.01
C VAL A 209 -5.77 -4.19 -19.06
N LYS A 210 -5.84 -4.86 -17.91
CA LYS A 210 -6.05 -6.32 -17.84
C LYS A 210 -7.49 -6.71 -18.24
N SER A 211 -8.50 -5.95 -17.83
CA SER A 211 -9.90 -6.24 -18.21
C SER A 211 -10.14 -6.07 -19.72
N ALA A 212 -9.53 -5.06 -20.34
CA ALA A 212 -9.63 -4.85 -21.79
C ALA A 212 -9.00 -5.98 -22.63
N LYS A 213 -7.94 -6.62 -22.15
CA LYS A 213 -7.31 -7.77 -22.83
C LYS A 213 -8.07 -9.09 -22.61
N GLY A 214 -8.86 -9.21 -21.54
CA GLY A 214 -9.66 -10.40 -21.25
C GLY A 214 -10.97 -10.52 -22.04
N VAL A 215 -11.41 -9.45 -22.72
CA VAL A 215 -12.64 -9.41 -23.54
C VAL A 215 -12.39 -9.78 -25.01
N LEU A 216 -11.14 -10.01 -25.40
CA LEU A 216 -10.72 -10.46 -26.73
C LEU A 216 -10.21 -11.91 -26.68
N LEU A 217 -11.05 -12.85 -26.25
CA LEU A 217 -10.94 -14.28 -26.54
C LEU A 217 -12.33 -14.88 -26.74
#